data_AF-J9F5X3-F1
#
_entry.id   AF-J9F5X3-F1
#
_cell.length_a   1.000
_cell.length_b   1.000
_cell.length_c   1.000
_cell.angle_alpha   90.00
_cell.angle_beta   90.00
_cell.angle_gamma   90.00
#
_symmetry.space_group_name_H-M   'P 1'
#
loop_
_entity.id
_entity.type
_entity.pdbx_description
1 polymer ?
#
loop_
_entity_poly.entity_id
_entity_poly.type
_entity_poly.pdbx_seq_one_letter_code
_entity_poly.pdbx_strand_id
1 'polypeptide(L)' 'MQLCRHTCDKQPMQGTVKKALSEFKRTHQDNWHEHKMQFSEDQLSILTDLFVSPNYYV' A
#
# COMPACT_ATOMS: atom_id res chain seq x y z
N MET A 1 0.78 2.80 11.46
CA MET A 1 0.94 3.89 10.47
C MET A 1 -0.38 4.61 10.26
N GLN A 2 -0.41 5.96 10.21
CA GLN A 2 -1.66 6.72 10.03
C GLN A 2 -2.21 6.65 8.59
N LEU A 3 -1.34 6.40 7.60
CA LEU A 3 -1.70 6.39 6.18
C LEU A 3 -2.66 5.25 5.77
N CYS A 4 -2.56 4.08 6.41
CA CYS A 4 -3.45 2.94 6.13
C CYS A 4 -4.92 3.22 6.51
N ARG A 5 -5.20 4.22 7.34
CA ARG A 5 -6.58 4.63 7.68
C ARG A 5 -7.21 5.51 6.60
N HIS A 6 -6.38 6.20 5.82
CA HIS A 6 -6.80 7.12 4.77
C HIS A 6 -6.93 6.46 3.40
N THR A 7 -6.74 5.13 3.30
CA THR A 7 -6.95 4.35 2.07
C THR A 7 -8.44 4.20 1.72
N CYS A 8 -9.33 4.39 2.70
CA CYS A 8 -10.79 4.38 2.55
C CYS A 8 -11.39 5.79 2.39
N ASP A 9 -10.57 6.85 2.46
CA ASP A 9 -11.05 8.23 2.30
C ASP A 9 -11.44 8.56 0.85
N LYS A 10 -12.31 9.56 0.67
CA LYS A 10 -12.72 10.02 -0.66
C LYS A 10 -11.52 10.57 -1.44
N GLN A 11 -11.57 10.45 -2.77
CA GLN A 11 -10.60 11.08 -3.64
C GLN A 11 -10.52 12.59 -3.34
N PRO A 12 -9.32 13.20 -3.34
CA PRO A 12 -8.05 12.68 -3.88
C PRO A 12 -7.14 11.94 -2.89
N MET A 13 -7.49 11.87 -1.59
CA MET A 13 -6.60 11.29 -0.56
C MET A 13 -6.23 9.84 -0.85
N GLN A 14 -7.20 9.01 -1.25
CA GLN A 14 -6.94 7.62 -1.61
C GLN A 14 -5.90 7.50 -2.73
N GLY A 15 -5.94 8.36 -3.75
CA GLY A 15 -5.00 8.33 -4.87
C GLY A 15 -3.58 8.67 -4.43
N THR A 16 -3.43 9.71 -3.60
CA THR A 16 -2.13 10.11 -3.04
C THR A 16 -1.54 9.03 -2.13
N VAL A 17 -2.36 8.44 -1.26
CA VAL A 17 -1.93 7.35 -0.37
C VAL A 17 -1.51 6.12 -1.17
N LYS A 18 -2.28 5.73 -2.19
CA LYS A 18 -1.92 4.63 -3.10
C LYS A 18 -0.58 4.87 -3.79
N LYS A 19 -0.35 6.09 -4.31
CA LYS A 19 0.89 6.45 -4.99
C LYS A 19 2.09 6.40 -4.02
N ALA A 20 1.96 7.02 -2.84
CA ALA A 20 3.00 7.02 -1.82
C ALA A 20 3.37 5.59 -1.36
N LEU A 21 2.37 4.72 -1.14
CA LEU A 21 2.60 3.33 -0.74
C LEU A 21 3.23 2.48 -1.86
N SER A 22 2.86 2.74 -3.11
CA SER A 22 3.48 2.09 -4.28
C SER A 22 4.94 2.50 -4.45
N GLU A 23 5.25 3.78 -4.31
CA GLU A 23 6.62 4.27 -4.35
C GLU A 23 7.44 3.74 -3.17
N PHE A 24 6.85 3.67 -1.96
CA PHE A 24 7.49 3.10 -0.78
C PHE A 24 7.86 1.63 -0.99
N LYS A 25 6.93 0.79 -1.48
CA LYS A 25 7.23 -0.61 -1.79
C LYS A 25 8.32 -0.74 -2.85
N ARG A 26 8.30 0.12 -3.88
CA ARG A 26 9.31 0.09 -4.95
C ARG A 26 10.71 0.42 -4.41
N THR A 27 10.85 1.39 -3.52
CA THR A 27 12.15 1.79 -2.97
C THR A 27 12.64 0.86 -1.85
N HIS A 28 11.74 0.16 -1.17
CA HIS A 28 12.06 -0.79 -0.10
C HIS A 28 11.85 -2.25 -0.53
N GLN A 29 11.88 -2.53 -1.83
CA GLN A 29 11.62 -3.86 -2.37
C GLN A 29 12.66 -4.88 -1.90
N ASP A 30 13.93 -4.48 -1.88
CA ASP A 30 15.05 -5.34 -1.47
C ASP A 30 14.94 -5.76 0.01
N ASN A 31 14.53 -4.83 0.88
CA ASN A 31 14.30 -5.08 2.30
C ASN A 31 12.82 -5.37 2.64
N TRP A 32 11.98 -5.65 1.65
CA TRP A 32 10.53 -5.78 1.85
C TRP A 32 10.18 -6.89 2.84
N HIS A 33 10.98 -7.97 2.87
CA HIS A 33 10.80 -9.08 3.80
C HIS A 33 10.93 -8.66 5.27
N GLU A 34 11.82 -7.73 5.59
CA GLU A 34 11.99 -7.19 6.95
C GLU A 34 10.92 -6.14 7.26
N HIS A 35 10.64 -5.24 6.32
CA HIS A 35 9.60 -4.23 6.47
C HIS A 35 8.23 -4.86 6.67
N LYS A 36 7.92 -5.94 5.95
CA LYS A 36 6.71 -6.76 6.11
C LYS A 36 6.47 -7.16 7.57
N MET A 37 7.53 -7.51 8.31
CA MET A 37 7.41 -7.93 9.71
C MET A 37 7.04 -6.78 10.65
N GLN A 38 7.20 -5.52 10.22
CA GLN A 38 6.81 -4.34 10.99
C GLN A 38 5.35 -3.94 10.76
N PHE A 39 4.66 -4.56 9.78
CA PHE A 39 3.25 -4.33 9.52
C PHE A 39 2.39 -5.43 10.17
N SER A 40 1.22 -5.03 10.66
CA SER A 40 0.18 -5.97 11.10
C SER A 40 -0.50 -6.63 9.89
N GLU A 41 -1.11 -7.81 10.07
CA GLU A 41 -1.81 -8.53 8.99
C GLU A 41 -2.86 -7.68 8.29
N ASP A 42 -3.66 -6.89 9.02
CA ASP A 42 -4.63 -5.96 8.43
C ASP A 42 -3.98 -4.92 7.50
N GLN A 43 -2.82 -4.40 7.89
CA GLN A 43 -2.09 -3.41 7.09
C GLN A 43 -1.49 -4.06 5.83
N LEU A 44 -0.95 -5.27 5.97
CA LEU A 44 -0.45 -6.05 4.83
C LEU A 44 -1.56 -6.43 3.86
N SER A 45 -2.76 -6.76 4.36
CA SER A 45 -3.93 -7.06 3.54
C SER A 45 -4.33 -5.85 2.69
N ILE A 46 -4.44 -4.67 3.32
CA ILE A 46 -4.72 -3.41 2.61
C ILE A 46 -3.62 -3.13 1.58
N LEU A 47 -2.35 -3.25 1.96
CA LEU A 47 -1.23 -3.00 1.04
C LEU A 47 -1.26 -3.96 -0.16
N THR A 48 -1.56 -5.24 0.07
CA THR A 48 -1.66 -6.25 -0.97
C THR A 48 -2.80 -5.92 -1.93
N ASP A 49 -4.00 -5.64 -1.41
CA ASP A 49 -5.16 -5.20 -2.21
C ASP A 49 -4.84 -3.96 -3.07
N LEU A 50 -4.12 -2.99 -2.51
CA LEU A 50 -3.67 -1.79 -3.22
C LEU A 50 -2.68 -2.11 -4.35
N PHE A 51 -1.74 -3.04 -4.13
CA PHE A 51 -0.76 -3.43 -5.14
C PHE A 51 -1.34 -4.32 -6.24
N VAL A 52 -2.42 -5.07 -5.96
CA VAL A 52 -3.08 -5.94 -6.94
C VAL A 52 -4.05 -5.14 -7.82
N SER A 53 -3.75 -3.87 -8.11
CA SER A 53 -4.62 -2.97 -8.88
C SER A 53 -5.27 -3.69 -10.09
N PRO A 54 -6.61 -3.66 -10.23
CA PRO A 54 -7.33 -4.44 -11.25
C PRO A 54 -7.09 -3.98 -12.70
N ASN A 55 -6.20 -3.01 -12.94
CA ASN A 55 -5.90 -2.47 -14.27
C ASN A 55 -4.91 -3.31 -15.09
N TYR A 56 -4.55 -4.52 -14.65
CA TYR A 56 -3.74 -5.47 -15.45
C TYR A 56 -4.57 -6.58 -16.12
N TYR A 57 -5.89 -6.55 -15.96
CA TYR A 57 -6.82 -7.39 -16.73
C TYR A 57 -7.55 -6.52 -17.76
N VAL A 58 -6.90 -6.26 -18.88
CA VAL A 58 -7.56 -5.84 -20.14
C VAL A 58 -7.13 -6.79 -21.24
#